data_AF-A0A426TXV0-F1
#
_entry.id   AF-A0A426TXV0-F1
#
_cell.length_a   1.000
_cell.length_b   1.000
_cell.length_c   1.000
_cell.angle_alpha   90.00
_cell.angle_beta   90.00
_cell.angle_gamma   90.00
#
_symmetry.space_group_name_H-M   'P 1'
#
loop_
_entity.id
_entity.type
_entity.pdbx_description
1 polymer ?
#
loop_
_entity_poly.entity_id
_entity_poly.type
_entity_poly.pdbx_seq_one_letter_code
_entity_poly.pdbx_strand_id
1 'polypeptide(L)' 'MQHQNAFSGDSPAAATSRTAQLQTALRQAILLRETGPKSAAWHRARMQTIWRLHRLLEAARRNELDA' A
#
# COMPACT_ATOMS: atom_id res chain seq x y z
N MET A 1 -16.18 -32.16 26.85
CA MET A 1 -16.64 -31.85 25.47
C MET A 1 -16.94 -30.36 25.44
N GLN A 2 -16.47 -29.48 24.56
CA GLN A 2 -15.65 -29.56 23.35
C GLN A 2 -15.13 -28.12 23.09
N HIS A 3 -13.87 -28.03 22.71
CA HIS A 3 -13.20 -27.03 21.86
C HIS A 3 -13.80 -25.63 21.74
N GLN A 4 -13.22 -24.70 22.51
CA GLN A 4 -13.16 -23.29 22.14
C GLN A 4 -12.20 -23.17 20.94
N ASN A 5 -12.76 -23.19 19.73
CA ASN A 5 -11.99 -23.05 18.51
C ASN A 5 -11.51 -21.60 18.36
N ALA A 6 -10.19 -21.49 18.17
CA ALA A 6 -9.47 -20.34 17.66
C ALA A 6 -10.20 -19.70 16.47
N PHE A 7 -10.66 -18.46 16.62
CA PHE A 7 -11.01 -17.64 15.47
C PHE A 7 -9.80 -16.78 15.12
N SER A 8 -9.02 -17.29 14.17
CA SER A 8 -7.81 -16.68 13.62
C SER A 8 -8.03 -15.21 13.27
N GLY A 9 -7.14 -14.36 13.78
CA GLY A 9 -7.16 -12.92 13.61
C GLY A 9 -6.69 -12.45 12.24
N ASP A 10 -7.37 -12.82 11.17
CA ASP A 10 -7.20 -12.18 9.86
C ASP A 10 -8.56 -11.74 9.31
N SER A 11 -8.93 -10.50 9.64
CA SER A 11 -10.19 -9.90 9.24
C SER A 11 -10.10 -9.47 7.77
N PRO A 12 -11.03 -9.90 6.89
CA PRO A 12 -10.99 -9.58 5.45
C PRO A 12 -11.01 -8.07 5.15
N ALA A 13 -11.53 -7.26 6.09
CA ALA A 13 -11.50 -5.80 6.02
C ALA A 13 -10.08 -5.21 5.99
N ALA A 14 -9.10 -5.85 6.64
CA ALA A 14 -7.71 -5.39 6.65
C ALA A 14 -7.03 -5.58 5.29
N ALA A 15 -7.28 -6.71 4.63
CA ALA A 15 -6.79 -6.99 3.28
C ALA A 15 -7.39 -6.03 2.24
N THR A 16 -8.70 -5.75 2.31
CA THR A 16 -9.36 -4.77 1.42
C THR A 16 -8.80 -3.36 1.61
N SER A 17 -8.57 -2.94 2.86
CA SER A 17 -8.00 -1.63 3.18
C SER A 17 -6.57 -1.47 2.64
N ARG A 18 -5.74 -2.51 2.72
CA ARG A 18 -4.36 -2.49 2.20
C ARG A 18 -4.30 -2.36 0.68
N THR A 19 -5.08 -3.16 -0.04
CA THR A 19 -5.15 -3.09 -1.51
C THR A 19 -5.63 -1.73 -1.99
N ALA A 20 -6.60 -1.12 -1.30
CA ALA A 20 -7.06 0.23 -1.61
C ALA A 20 -5.96 1.30 -1.41
N GLN A 21 -5.14 1.17 -0.37
CA GLN A 21 -4.01 2.07 -0.13
C GLN A 21 -2.93 1.96 -1.22
N LEU A 22 -2.58 0.72 -1.63
CA LEU A 22 -1.65 0.48 -2.72
C LEU A 22 -2.15 1.07 -4.05
N GLN A 23 -3.40 0.82 -4.41
CA GLN A 23 -4.00 1.37 -5.63
C GLN A 23 -4.02 2.91 -5.61
N THR A 24 -4.33 3.51 -4.47
CA THR A 24 -4.37 4.98 -4.33
C THR A 24 -2.97 5.58 -4.52
N ALA A 25 -1.95 5.03 -3.87
CA ALA A 25 -0.57 5.50 -4.01
C ALA A 25 -0.05 5.32 -5.45
N LEU A 26 -0.41 4.22 -6.12
CA LEU A 26 -0.06 4.00 -7.53
C LEU A 26 -0.72 5.04 -8.45
N ARG A 27 -2.02 5.28 -8.30
CA ARG A 27 -2.73 6.30 -9.10
C ARG A 27 -2.12 7.69 -8.91
N GLN A 28 -1.77 8.05 -7.68
CA GLN A 28 -1.08 9.31 -7.39
C GLN A 28 0.29 9.39 -8.07
N ALA A 29 1.08 8.31 -8.05
CA ALA A 29 2.38 8.27 -8.71
C ALA A 29 2.28 8.43 -10.23
N ILE A 30 1.28 7.78 -10.86
CA ILE A 30 1.00 7.91 -12.30
C ILE A 30 0.57 9.33 -12.62
N LEU A 31 -0.38 9.89 -11.85
CA LEU A 31 -0.85 11.25 -12.10
C LEU A 31 0.28 12.28 -11.96
N LEU A 32 1.15 12.13 -10.96
CA LEU A 32 2.36 12.95 -10.81
C LEU A 32 3.36 12.73 -11.96
N ARG A 33 3.38 11.57 -12.62
CA ARG A 33 4.23 11.36 -13.79
C ARG A 33 3.66 12.06 -15.03
N GLU A 34 2.36 11.90 -15.30
CA GLU A 34 1.74 12.38 -16.53
C GLU A 34 1.45 13.89 -16.51
N THR A 35 1.04 14.42 -15.36
CA THR A 35 0.52 15.80 -15.26
C THR A 35 1.52 16.80 -14.69
N GLY A 36 2.77 16.38 -14.52
CA GLY A 36 3.73 17.12 -13.74
C GLY A 36 4.37 18.32 -14.42
N PRO A 37 4.27 19.55 -13.86
CA PRO A 37 5.15 20.63 -14.28
C PRO A 37 6.62 20.27 -14.01
N LYS A 38 7.54 20.78 -14.84
CA LYS A 38 9.00 20.64 -14.67
C LYS A 38 9.50 21.51 -13.50
N SER A 39 8.98 21.27 -12.30
CA SER A 39 9.35 21.97 -11.08
C SER A 39 9.98 21.02 -10.05
N ALA A 40 10.89 21.56 -9.24
CA ALA A 40 11.53 20.81 -8.16
C ALA A 40 10.51 20.36 -7.09
N ALA A 41 9.48 21.16 -6.82
CA ALA A 41 8.41 20.80 -5.91
C ALA A 41 7.65 19.55 -6.39
N TRP A 42 7.35 19.49 -7.68
CA TRP A 42 6.65 18.37 -8.26
C TRP A 42 7.50 17.10 -8.32
N HIS A 43 8.78 17.24 -8.67
CA HIS A 43 9.73 16.13 -8.62
C HIS A 43 9.82 15.54 -7.20
N ARG A 44 9.91 16.41 -6.17
CA ARG A 44 9.91 15.98 -4.76
C ARG A 44 8.64 15.24 -4.38
N ALA A 45 7.47 15.77 -4.73
CA ALA A 45 6.19 15.12 -4.47
C ALA A 45 6.11 13.73 -5.15
N ARG A 46 6.56 13.62 -6.41
CA ARG A 46 6.63 12.34 -7.13
C ARG A 46 7.54 11.35 -6.43
N MET A 47 8.74 11.76 -6.02
CA MET A 47 9.67 10.90 -5.29
C MET A 47 9.08 10.42 -3.96
N GLN A 48 8.46 11.31 -3.19
CA GLN A 48 7.81 10.95 -1.93
C GLN A 48 6.70 9.91 -2.14
N THR A 49 5.86 10.08 -3.17
CA THR A 49 4.79 9.13 -3.49
C THR A 49 5.35 7.76 -3.93
N ILE A 50 6.41 7.73 -4.74
CA ILE A 50 7.09 6.49 -5.14
C ILE A 50 7.66 5.76 -3.92
N TRP A 51 8.33 6.48 -3.02
CA TRP A 51 8.88 5.89 -1.79
C TRP A 51 7.78 5.36 -0.86
N ARG A 52 6.64 6.06 -0.77
CA ARG A 52 5.48 5.57 -0.03
C ARG A 52 4.95 4.27 -0.63
N LEU A 53 4.80 4.21 -1.96
CA LEU A 53 4.35 3.00 -2.65
C LEU A 53 5.32 1.83 -2.42
N HIS A 54 6.63 2.07 -2.53
CA HIS A 54 7.65 1.06 -2.26
C HIS A 54 7.52 0.48 -0.83
N ARG A 55 7.36 1.34 0.19
CA ARG A 55 7.16 0.89 1.58
C ARG A 55 5.88 0.07 1.75
N LEU A 56 4.80 0.43 1.07
CA LEU A 56 3.54 -0.32 1.10
C LEU A 56 3.69 -1.70 0.45
N LEU A 57 4.43 -1.80 -0.67
CA LEU A 57 4.73 -3.06 -1.35
C LEU A 57 5.62 -3.96 -0.49
N GLU A 58 6.67 -3.39 0.12
CA GLU A 58 7.54 -4.12 1.05
C GLU A 58 6.77 -4.64 2.27
N ALA A 59 5.86 -3.84 2.81
CA ALA A 59 4.98 -4.28 3.89
C ALA A 59 4.05 -5.41 3.42
N ALA A 60 3.41 -5.27 2.25
CA ALA A 60 2.56 -6.32 1.69
C ALA A 60 3.36 -7.62 1.47
N ARG A 61 4.58 -7.52 0.92
CA ARG A 61 5.45 -8.65 0.66
C ARG A 61 5.88 -9.39 1.92
N ARG A 62 6.22 -8.67 3.00
CA ARG A 62 6.52 -9.31 4.29
C ARG A 62 5.33 -10.09 4.83
N ASN A 63 4.14 -9.49 4.77
CA ASN A 63 2.92 -10.17 5.23
C ASN A 63 2.57 -11.42 4.41
N GLU A 64 2.94 -11.50 3.12
CA GLU A 64 2.79 -12.71 2.31
C GLU A 64 3.76 -13.84 2.71
N LEU A 65 4.88 -13.51 3.37
CA LEU A 65 5.86 -14.49 3.84
C LEU A 65 5.56 -14.97 5.27
N ASP A 66 4.82 -14.16 6.03
CA ASP A 66 4.45 -14.43 7.43
C ASP A 66 3.07 -15.10 7.58
N ALA A 67 2.31 -15.26 6.48
CA ALA A 67 0.97 -15.86 6.41
C ALA A 67 0.99 -17.27 5.82
#